data_AF-A0A931FB74-F1
#
_entry.id   AF-A0A931FB74-F1
#
_cell.length_a   1.000
_cell.length_b   1.000
_cell.length_c   1.000
_cell.angle_alpha   90.00
_cell.angle_beta   90.00
_cell.angle_gamma   90.00
#
_symmetry.space_group_name_H-M   'P 1'
#
loop_
_entity.id
_entity.type
_entity.pdbx_description
1 polymer ?
#
loop_
_entity_poly.entity_id
_entity_poly.type
_entity_poly.pdbx_seq_one_letter_code
_entity_poly.pdbx_strand_id
1 'polypeptide(L)' 'MTNANSPRHWTVRHFSQANPFGPGCDNVPALLRRLADSIEALGPVEIQNVVIESEMTEHGPWQSGTVYFHLPDDAATD' A
#
# COMPACT_ATOMS: atom_id res chain seq x y z
N MET A 1 7.37 -41.04 -6.20
CA MET A 1 6.78 -39.77 -6.68
C MET A 1 6.15 -39.08 -5.49
N THR A 2 6.85 -38.15 -4.86
CA THR A 2 6.36 -37.44 -3.67
C THR A 2 5.97 -36.05 -4.12
N ASN A 3 4.67 -35.82 -4.34
CA ASN A 3 4.13 -34.48 -4.58
C ASN A 3 4.20 -33.70 -3.26
N ALA A 4 5.26 -32.93 -3.07
CA ALA A 4 5.30 -31.90 -2.05
C ALA A 4 4.52 -30.68 -2.56
N ASN A 5 3.19 -30.75 -2.51
CA ASN A 5 2.31 -29.61 -2.81
C ASN A 5 2.21 -28.73 -1.55
N SER A 6 3.32 -28.09 -1.17
CA SER A 6 3.27 -27.04 -0.16
C SER A 6 2.52 -25.85 -0.76
N PRO A 7 1.55 -25.23 -0.06
CA PRO A 7 0.87 -24.05 -0.59
C PRO A 7 1.90 -22.97 -0.91
N ARG A 8 1.86 -22.45 -2.14
CA ARG A 8 2.69 -21.32 -2.57
C ARG A 8 2.38 -20.16 -1.60
N HIS A 9 3.34 -19.75 -0.79
CA HIS A 9 3.15 -18.72 0.21
C HIS A 9 3.10 -17.35 -0.46
N TRP A 10 1.92 -16.95 -0.91
CA TRP A 10 1.68 -15.62 -1.47
C TRP A 10 1.48 -14.61 -0.33
N THR A 11 2.58 -14.07 0.19
CA THR A 11 2.53 -13.14 1.32
C THR A 11 2.11 -11.76 0.83
N VAL A 12 0.95 -11.27 1.29
CA VAL A 12 0.55 -9.86 1.11
C VAL A 12 1.23 -9.00 2.17
N ARG A 13 2.05 -8.04 1.76
CA ARG A 13 2.58 -6.99 2.63
C ARG A 13 1.76 -5.72 2.45
N HIS A 14 1.79 -4.84 3.44
CA HIS A 14 1.12 -3.55 3.33
C HIS A 14 1.86 -2.45 4.09
N PHE A 15 1.59 -1.21 3.70
CA PHE A 15 1.90 -0.02 4.49
C PHE A 15 0.75 0.99 4.37
N SER A 16 0.59 1.83 5.40
CA SER A 16 -0.41 2.90 5.43
C SER A 16 0.27 4.24 5.64
N GLN A 17 -0.24 5.28 4.98
CA GLN A 17 0.19 6.66 5.14
C GLN A 17 -1.01 7.58 5.14
N ALA A 18 -0.90 8.70 5.84
CA ALA A 18 -1.90 9.76 5.81
C ALA A 18 -1.24 11.08 5.47
N ASN A 19 -2.05 12.05 5.03
CA ASN A 19 -1.60 13.43 5.04
C ASN A 19 -1.24 13.86 6.46
N PRO A 20 -0.38 14.87 6.67
CA PRO A 20 -0.21 15.46 7.99
C PRO A 20 -1.55 15.94 8.54
N PHE A 21 -1.79 15.73 9.83
CA PHE A 21 -2.96 16.28 10.50
C PHE A 21 -2.87 17.81 10.52
N GLY A 22 -4.00 18.49 10.32
CA GLY A 22 -4.07 19.95 10.24
C GLY A 22 -4.58 20.48 8.89
N PRO A 23 -4.42 21.79 8.63
CA PRO A 23 -4.83 22.38 7.36
C PRO A 23 -4.22 21.67 6.15
N GLY A 24 -5.07 21.29 5.20
CA GLY A 24 -4.67 20.55 3.99
C GLY A 24 -4.59 19.04 4.18
N CYS A 25 -5.06 18.50 5.31
CA CYS A 25 -5.19 17.06 5.52
C CYS A 25 -6.11 16.38 4.49
N ASP A 26 -6.95 17.15 3.81
CA ASP A 26 -7.89 16.78 2.75
C ASP A 26 -7.30 16.71 1.34
N ASN A 27 -6.04 17.09 1.18
CA ASN A 27 -5.40 17.18 -0.14
C ASN A 27 -5.09 15.79 -0.72
N VAL A 28 -6.05 15.24 -1.49
CA VAL A 28 -5.90 13.94 -2.17
C VAL A 28 -4.68 13.88 -3.11
N PRO A 29 -4.41 14.89 -3.97
CA PRO A 29 -3.20 14.89 -4.79
C PRO A 29 -1.88 14.83 -3.99
N ALA A 30 -1.83 15.44 -2.79
CA ALA A 30 -0.65 15.36 -1.94
C ALA A 30 -0.45 13.94 -1.36
N LEU A 31 -1.55 13.27 -0.98
CA LEU A 31 -1.52 11.88 -0.54
C LEU A 31 -0.99 10.97 -1.66
N LEU A 32 -1.53 11.11 -2.87
CA LEU A 32 -1.13 10.27 -4.02
C LEU A 32 0.36 10.40 -4.36
N ARG A 33 0.94 11.60 -4.27
CA ARG A 33 2.37 11.78 -4.48
C ARG A 33 3.20 11.09 -3.39
N ARG A 34 2.82 11.21 -2.12
CA ARG A 34 3.53 10.53 -1.01
C ARG A 34 3.48 9.00 -1.14
N LEU A 35 2.33 8.47 -1.53
CA LEU A 35 2.18 7.04 -1.80
C LEU A 35 3.07 6.62 -2.98
N ALA A 36 3.10 7.41 -4.06
CA ALA A 36 3.98 7.15 -5.20
C ALA A 36 5.47 7.14 -4.81
N ASP A 37 5.92 8.13 -4.04
CA ASP A 37 7.31 8.20 -3.54
C ASP A 37 7.66 6.96 -2.71
N SER A 38 6.70 6.48 -1.89
CA SER A 38 6.89 5.31 -1.04
C SER A 38 6.88 4.00 -1.83
N ILE A 39 6.04 3.91 -2.87
CA ILE A 39 6.03 2.78 -3.81
C ILE A 39 7.34 2.72 -4.59
N GLU A 40 7.86 3.85 -5.06
CA GLU A 40 9.15 3.93 -5.75
C GLU A 40 10.29 3.43 -4.84
N ALA A 41 10.27 3.80 -3.56
CA ALA A 41 11.26 3.37 -2.58
C ALA A 41 11.23 1.85 -2.26
N LEU A 42 10.10 1.16 -2.50
CA LEU A 42 10.02 -0.30 -2.34
C LEU A 42 10.82 -1.07 -3.41
N GLY A 43 11.14 -0.42 -4.54
CA GLY A 43 11.79 -1.07 -5.67
C GLY A 43 10.86 -2.02 -6.41
N PRO A 44 11.36 -3.16 -6.94
CA PRO A 44 10.54 -4.06 -7.75
C PRO A 44 9.55 -4.82 -6.86
N VAL A 45 8.30 -4.34 -6.81
CA VAL A 45 7.18 -5.00 -6.13
C VAL A 45 5.97 -5.05 -7.04
N GLU A 46 5.10 -6.04 -6.85
CA GLU A 46 3.79 -6.08 -7.49
C GLU A 46 2.77 -5.43 -6.57
N ILE A 47 2.17 -4.32 -7.00
CA ILE A 47 1.09 -3.67 -6.25
C ILE A 47 -0.21 -4.45 -6.51
N GLN A 48 -0.77 -5.01 -5.44
CA GLN A 48 -2.05 -5.70 -5.48
C GLN A 48 -3.22 -4.72 -5.41
N ASN A 49 -3.17 -3.78 -4.46
CA ASN A 49 -4.28 -2.86 -4.20
C ASN A 49 -3.82 -1.56 -3.53
N VAL A 50 -4.57 -0.49 -3.77
CA VAL A 50 -4.46 0.78 -3.03
C VAL A 50 -5.85 1.16 -2.56
N VAL A 51 -6.03 1.26 -1.24
CA VAL A 51 -7.26 1.75 -0.61
C VAL A 51 -7.04 3.18 -0.18
N ILE A 52 -7.98 4.09 -0.49
CA ILE A 52 -8.00 5.46 0.02
C ILE A 52 -9.19 5.58 0.96
N GLU A 53 -8.96 6.10 2.16
CA GLU A 53 -9.97 6.33 3.18
C GLU A 53 -9.95 7.79 3.63
N SER A 54 -11.07 8.24 4.17
CA SER A 54 -11.17 9.58 4.74
C SER A 54 -11.90 9.53 6.08
N GLU A 55 -11.31 10.15 7.09
CA GLU A 55 -11.93 10.36 8.40
C GLU A 55 -12.33 11.84 8.56
N MET A 56 -13.50 12.12 9.12
CA MET A 56 -13.92 13.50 9.31
C MET A 56 -13.27 14.13 10.55
N THR A 57 -12.57 15.26 10.36
CA THR A 57 -11.90 16.01 11.43
C THR A 57 -12.35 17.46 11.47
N GLU A 58 -11.87 18.24 12.44
CA GLU A 58 -12.10 19.69 12.53
C GLU A 58 -11.49 20.49 11.36
N HIS A 59 -10.53 19.89 10.63
CA HIS A 59 -9.85 20.50 9.50
C HIS A 59 -10.37 20.05 8.13
N GLY A 60 -11.42 19.22 8.12
CA GLY A 60 -11.94 18.57 6.91
C GLY A 60 -11.62 17.07 6.87
N PRO A 61 -11.85 16.39 5.74
CA PRO A 61 -11.67 14.95 5.62
C PRO A 61 -10.19 14.61 5.60
N TRP A 62 -9.68 14.02 6.67
CA TRP A 62 -8.29 13.58 6.73
C TRP A 62 -8.09 12.35 5.84
N GLN A 63 -7.29 12.52 4.78
CA GLN A 63 -7.06 11.49 3.77
C GLN A 63 -5.92 10.56 4.19
N SER A 64 -6.17 9.26 4.10
CA SER A 64 -5.19 8.19 4.26
C SER A 64 -5.25 7.21 3.11
N GLY A 65 -4.17 6.45 2.94
CA GLY A 65 -4.12 5.36 1.98
C GLY A 65 -3.33 4.18 2.49
N THR A 66 -3.78 2.97 2.13
CA THR A 66 -3.10 1.71 2.43
C THR A 66 -2.77 1.01 1.13
N VAL A 67 -1.50 0.66 0.95
CA VAL A 67 -0.98 -0.04 -0.23
C VAL A 67 -0.70 -1.49 0.16
N TYR A 68 -1.20 -2.43 -0.64
CA TYR A 68 -0.98 -3.86 -0.52
C TYR A 68 -0.11 -4.34 -1.68
N PHE A 69 0.93 -5.12 -1.40
CA PHE A 69 1.93 -5.51 -2.40
C PHE A 69 2.60 -6.85 -2.11
N HIS A 70 3.24 -7.40 -3.14
CA HIS A 70 4.02 -8.64 -3.12
C HIS A 70 5.48 -8.38 -3.46
N LEU A 71 6.39 -9.10 -2.80
CA LEU A 71 7.80 -9.11 -3.20
C LEU A 71 8.00 -10.12 -4.34
N PRO A 72 8.98 -9.91 -5.23
CA PRO A 72 9.22 -10.79 -6.40
C PRO A 72 9.39 -12.27 -6.03
N ASP A 73 10.03 -12.54 -4.90
CA ASP A 73 10.31 -13.91 -4.43
C ASP A 73 9.04 -14.66 -4.00
N ASP A 74 7.94 -13.96 -3.70
CA ASP A 74 6.65 -14.59 -3.43
C ASP A 74 5.93 -15.02 -4.73
N ALA A 75 6.33 -14.45 -5.88
CA ALA A 75 5.73 -14.74 -7.19
C ALA A 75 6.50 -15.78 -8.01
N ALA A 76 7.78 -16.01 -7.71
CA ALA A 76 8.72 -16.75 -8.57
C ALA A 76 8.93 -18.24 -8.24
N THR A 77 8.06 -18.88 -7.47
CA THR A 77 8.10 -20.36 -7.36
C THR A 77 7.06 -20.99 -8.30
N ASP A 78 7.49 -21.26 -9.54
CA ASP A 78 6.74 -22.05 -10.52
C ASP A 78 7.13 -23.53 -10.48
#